data_AF-A0A7W3QRF8-F1
#
_entry.id   AF-A0A7W3QRF8-F1
#
_cell.length_a   1.000
_cell.length_b   1.000
_cell.length_c   1.000
_cell.angle_alpha   90.00
_cell.angle_beta   90.00
_cell.angle_gamma   90.00
#
_symmetry.space_group_name_H-M   'P 1'
#
loop_
_entity.id
_entity.type
_entity.pdbx_description
1 polymer ?
#
loop_
_entity_poly.entity_id
_entity_poly.type
_entity_poly.pdbx_seq_one_letter_code
_entity_poly.pdbx_strand_id
1 'polypeptide(L)' 'MLRIDATPEMVYEVISSPGHLCKCWPDGAELDPVPGSTGVITFGDPTSPDAKVERLTVVEADPPRRFAFR' A
#
# COMPACT_ATOMS: atom_id res chain seq x y z
N MET A 1 12.40 -9.36 14.12
CA MET A 1 10.97 -9.27 14.47
C MET A 1 10.65 -7.79 14.60
N LEU A 2 9.73 -7.26 13.80
CA LEU A 2 9.25 -5.87 13.91
C LEU A 2 8.10 -5.84 14.91
N ARG A 3 8.10 -4.87 15.82
CA ARG A 3 6.99 -4.64 16.77
C ARG A 3 6.50 -3.22 16.62
N ILE A 4 5.21 -3.08 16.32
CA ILE A 4 4.52 -1.80 16.20
C ILE A 4 3.69 -1.61 17.47
N ASP A 5 3.81 -0.45 18.12
CA ASP A 5 3.01 -0.10 19.29
C ASP A 5 1.67 0.52 18.87
N ALA A 6 0.85 -0.28 18.18
CA ALA A 6 -0.48 0.07 17.69
C ALA A 6 -1.35 -1.20 17.61
N THR A 7 -2.68 -1.02 17.54
CA THR A 7 -3.58 -2.16 17.35
C THR A 7 -3.51 -2.68 15.90
N PRO A 8 -3.80 -3.98 15.65
CA PRO A 8 -3.81 -4.53 14.29
C PRO A 8 -4.72 -3.78 13.34
N GLU A 9 -5.86 -3.27 13.81
CA GLU A 9 -6.81 -2.50 13.01
C GLU A 9 -6.18 -1.21 12.47
N MET A 10 -5.43 -0.51 13.31
CA MET A 10 -4.71 0.71 12.91
C MET A 10 -3.59 0.40 11.92
N VAL A 11 -2.82 -0.67 12.17
CA VAL A 11 -1.75 -1.09 11.25
C VAL A 11 -2.32 -1.49 9.90
N TYR A 12 -3.42 -2.24 9.89
CA TYR A 12 -4.10 -2.65 8.67
C TYR A 12 -4.56 -1.45 7.87
N GLU A 13 -5.24 -0.50 8.53
CA GLU A 13 -5.76 0.71 7.89
C GLU A 13 -4.65 1.53 7.21
N VAL A 14 -3.47 1.64 7.86
CA VAL A 14 -2.29 2.29 7.28
C VAL A 14 -1.80 1.59 6.01
N ILE A 15 -1.74 0.25 5.99
CA ILE A 15 -1.18 -0.48 4.84
C ILE A 15 -2.19 -0.68 3.69
N SER A 16 -3.50 -0.59 3.96
CA SER A 16 -4.54 -0.77 2.93
C SER A 16 -5.07 0.54 2.35
N SER A 17 -4.91 1.67 3.05
CA SER A 17 -5.37 2.97 2.57
C SER A 17 -4.28 3.68 1.77
N PRO A 18 -4.47 4.00 0.47
CA PRO A 18 -3.43 4.63 -0.35
C PRO A 18 -2.87 5.91 0.28
N GLY A 19 -3.73 6.74 0.87
CA GLY A 19 -3.30 8.00 1.49
C GLY A 19 -2.44 7.82 2.75
N HIS A 20 -2.62 6.73 3.48
CA HIS A 20 -1.76 6.40 4.63
C HIS A 20 -0.53 5.61 4.21
N LEU A 21 -0.70 4.70 3.26
CA LEU A 21 0.38 3.92 2.67
C LEU A 21 1.47 4.84 2.14
N CYS A 22 1.12 5.92 1.42
CA CYS A 22 2.10 6.90 0.93
C CYS A 22 2.95 7.59 2.02
N LYS A 23 2.50 7.59 3.27
CA LYS A 23 3.26 8.20 4.39
C LYS A 23 4.30 7.25 4.95
N CYS A 24 4.12 5.95 4.74
CA CYS A 24 5.03 4.92 5.24
C CYS A 24 5.92 4.39 4.12
N TRP A 25 5.32 4.11 2.96
CA TRP A 25 5.90 3.59 1.73
C TRP A 25 4.73 3.20 0.81
N PRO A 26 4.63 3.60 -0.47
CA PRO A 26 5.59 4.27 -1.36
C PRO A 26 5.47 5.82 -1.31
N ASP A 27 5.98 6.58 -2.30
CA ASP A 27 5.77 8.04 -2.37
C ASP A 27 4.40 8.40 -2.98
N GLY A 28 3.88 7.55 -3.88
CA GLY A 28 2.54 7.67 -4.46
C GLY A 28 1.86 6.31 -4.59
N ALA A 29 0.55 6.24 -4.33
CA ALA A 29 -0.21 5.00 -4.39
C ALA A 29 -1.62 5.30 -4.89
N GLU A 30 -2.03 4.57 -5.93
CA GLU A 30 -3.39 4.55 -6.45
C GLU A 30 -3.82 3.10 -6.57
N LEU A 31 -4.58 2.63 -5.59
CA LEU A 31 -5.16 1.29 -5.59
C LEU A 31 -6.49 1.29 -4.86
N ASP A 32 -7.34 0.33 -5.22
CA ASP A 32 -8.52 -0.02 -4.46
C ASP A 32 -8.19 -1.28 -3.63
N PRO A 33 -8.33 -1.26 -2.29
CA PRO A 33 -7.98 -2.39 -1.42
C PRO A 33 -9.00 -3.54 -1.47
N VAL A 34 -9.40 -3.92 -2.69
CA VAL A 34 -10.35 -4.99 -2.99
C VAL A 34 -9.62 -6.11 -3.73
N PRO A 35 -9.76 -7.39 -3.35
CA PRO A 35 -9.13 -8.50 -4.06
C PRO A 35 -9.47 -8.51 -5.55
N GLY A 36 -8.44 -8.64 -6.40
CA GLY A 36 -8.56 -8.58 -7.85
C GLY A 36 -8.41 -7.17 -8.44
N SER A 37 -8.51 -6.11 -7.64
CA SER A 37 -8.27 -4.75 -8.11
C SER A 37 -6.80 -4.53 -8.45
N THR A 38 -6.57 -3.77 -9.52
CA THR A 38 -5.22 -3.36 -9.96
C THR A 38 -4.95 -1.92 -9.59
N GLY A 39 -3.70 -1.62 -9.24
CA GLY A 39 -3.27 -0.26 -8.94
C GLY A 39 -1.83 0.00 -9.36
N VAL A 40 -1.36 1.20 -9.04
CA VAL A 40 0.01 1.64 -9.25
C VAL A 40 0.61 2.18 -7.95
N ILE A 41 1.90 1.95 -7.79
CA ILE A 41 2.73 2.56 -6.74
C ILE A 41 3.92 3.24 -7.38
N THR A 42 4.30 4.38 -6.84
CA THR A 42 5.36 5.24 -7.37
C THR A 42 6.41 5.48 -6.31
N PHE A 43 7.67 5.24 -6.66
CA PHE A 43 8.84 5.57 -5.85
C PHE A 43 9.58 6.75 -6.48
N GLY A 44 9.89 7.75 -5.66
CA GLY A 44 10.44 9.03 -6.08
C GLY A 44 9.39 10.05 -6.49
N ASP A 45 9.86 11.24 -6.85
CA ASP A 45 9.02 12.34 -7.34
C ASP A 45 8.38 11.95 -8.69
N PRO A 46 7.05 11.89 -8.83
CA PRO A 46 6.37 11.49 -10.07
C PRO A 46 6.67 12.40 -11.27
N THR A 47 7.22 13.59 -11.06
CA THR A 47 7.65 14.51 -12.12
C THR A 47 9.10 14.27 -12.57
N SER A 48 9.86 13.47 -11.82
CA SER A 48 11.24 13.10 -12.15
C SER A 48 11.29 11.97 -13.18
N PRO A 49 12.21 12.00 -14.15
CA PRO A 49 12.43 10.89 -15.07
C PRO A 49 12.96 9.62 -14.37
N ASP A 50 13.51 9.75 -13.16
CA ASP A 50 14.03 8.62 -12.37
C ASP A 50 12.95 7.95 -11.51
N ALA A 51 11.71 8.46 -11.55
CA ALA A 51 10.60 7.88 -10.80
C ALA A 51 10.31 6.45 -11.26
N LYS A 52 10.16 5.56 -10.29
CA LYS A 52 9.86 4.15 -10.56
C LYS A 52 8.38 3.89 -10.28
N VAL A 53 7.62 3.62 -11.32
CA VAL A 53 6.20 3.26 -11.23
C VAL A 53 6.06 1.76 -11.44
N GLU A 54 5.45 1.08 -10.47
CA GLU A 54 5.17 -0.34 -10.50
C GLU A 54 3.67 -0.59 -10.48
N ARG A 55 3.22 -1.58 -11.26
CA ARG A 55 1.83 -2.04 -11.23
C ARG A 55 1.72 -3.15 -10.22
N LEU A 56 0.62 -3.16 -9.47
CA LEU A 56 0.30 -4.22 -8.54
C LEU A 56 -1.13 -4.70 -8.70
N THR A 57 -1.39 -5.91 -8.22
CA THR A 57 -2.74 -6.45 -8.05
C THR A 57 -2.95 -6.82 -6.59
N VAL A 58 -4.06 -6.38 -6.00
CA VAL A 58 -4.47 -6.83 -4.66
C VAL A 58 -4.89 -8.29 -4.76
N VAL A 59 -4.24 -9.15 -3.98
CA VAL A 59 -4.48 -10.60 -3.95
C VAL A 59 -5.46 -10.95 -2.84
N GLU A 60 -5.33 -10.31 -1.67
CA GLU A 60 -6.12 -10.62 -0.48
C GLU A 60 -6.31 -9.37 0.38
N ALA A 61 -7.51 -9.20 0.92
CA ALA A 61 -7.87 -8.18 1.88
C ALA A 61 -8.84 -8.79 2.92
N ASP A 62 -8.28 -9.20 4.06
CA ASP A 62 -8.98 -9.77 5.23
C ASP A 62 -8.68 -8.92 6.46
N PRO A 63 -9.39 -7.79 6.67
CA PRO A 63 -9.14 -6.90 7.79
C PRO A 63 -9.50 -7.55 9.15
N PRO A 64 -8.70 -7.33 10.21
CA PRO A 64 -7.42 -6.61 10.24
C PRO A 64 -6.19 -7.53 10.07
N ARG A 65 -6.38 -8.76 9.59
CA ARG A 65 -5.41 -9.85 9.71
C ARG A 65 -4.45 -9.94 8.53
N ARG A 66 -4.89 -9.65 7.31
CA ARG A 66 -4.06 -9.86 6.11
C ARG A 66 -4.41 -8.94 4.96
N PHE A 67 -3.39 -8.27 4.43
CA PHE A 67 -3.43 -7.56 3.17
C PHE A 67 -2.27 -8.05 2.32
N ALA A 68 -2.53 -8.49 1.09
CA ALA A 68 -1.51 -9.03 0.19
C ALA A 68 -1.69 -8.50 -1.23
N PHE A 69 -0.56 -8.26 -1.90
CA PHE A 69 -0.51 -7.84 -3.29
C PHE A 69 0.65 -8.53 -4.01
N ARG A 70 0.63 -8.48 -5.34
CA ARG A 70 1.69 -8.98 -6.22
C ARG A 70 2.02 -7.96 -7.30
#